data_AF-A0A7Z9G5I5-F1
#
_entry.id   AF-A0A7Z9G5I5-F1
#
_cell.length_a   1.000
_cell.length_b   1.000
_cell.length_c   1.000
_cell.angle_alpha   90.00
_cell.angle_beta   90.00
_cell.angle_gamma   90.00
#
_symmetry.space_group_name_H-M   'P 1'
#
loop_
_entity.id
_entity.type
_entity.pdbx_description
1 polymer ?
#
loop_
_entity_poly.entity_id
_entity_poly.type
_entity_poly.pdbx_seq_one_letter_code
_entity_poly.pdbx_strand_id
1 'polypeptide(L)'
;MSDKAPMWLTRSEDVVAHLYFAAAEIGSAIMEIGSLKIPGSLSFPNAESCTFSFFSHGEVDLKATAVTPGSVVRFDYNQGESTYSFISEVSDISDQQTRRRWRIRFPKAIERNERRLVRRHRVFARPGFQVNTSRVKDRAPLALFD
;
A
#
# COMPACT_ATOMS: atom_id res chain seq x y z
N MET A 1 4.17 -25.65 1.55
CA MET A 1 3.77 -24.22 1.50
C MET A 1 3.92 -23.81 0.05
N SER A 2 2.86 -23.33 -0.60
CA SER A 2 2.95 -22.92 -2.00
C SER A 2 3.50 -21.50 -2.04
N ASP A 3 4.80 -21.38 -2.29
CA ASP A 3 5.47 -20.13 -2.62
C ASP A 3 4.99 -19.66 -3.99
N LYS A 4 3.80 -19.05 -4.05
CA LYS A 4 3.40 -18.33 -5.25
C LYS A 4 4.28 -17.10 -5.35
N ALA A 5 5.11 -17.06 -6.38
CA ALA A 5 5.92 -15.90 -6.71
C ALA A 5 5.03 -14.64 -6.83
N PRO A 6 5.55 -13.46 -6.48
CA PRO A 6 4.84 -12.21 -6.66
C PRO A 6 4.35 -12.06 -8.10
N MET A 7 3.12 -11.61 -8.26
CA MET A 7 2.56 -11.32 -9.58
C MET A 7 2.94 -9.89 -9.97
N TRP A 8 3.47 -9.70 -11.17
CA TRP A 8 3.95 -8.40 -11.64
C TRP A 8 3.05 -7.86 -12.75
N LEU A 9 2.57 -6.63 -12.57
CA LEU A 9 2.00 -5.82 -13.65
C LEU A 9 3.15 -5.05 -14.29
N THR A 10 3.49 -5.38 -15.54
CA THR A 10 4.68 -4.84 -16.24
C THR A 10 4.35 -4.12 -17.54
N ARG A 11 3.14 -4.32 -18.08
CA ARG A 11 2.69 -3.57 -19.26
C ARG A 11 2.30 -2.17 -18.81
N SER A 12 2.77 -1.15 -19.53
CA SER A 12 2.52 0.25 -19.18
C SER A 12 1.04 0.57 -19.03
N GLU A 13 0.19 0.01 -19.90
CA GLU A 13 -1.27 0.18 -19.85
C GLU A 13 -1.87 -0.40 -18.57
N ASP A 14 -1.45 -1.61 -18.18
CA ASP A 14 -1.89 -2.27 -16.94
C ASP A 14 -1.44 -1.51 -15.71
N VAL A 15 -0.21 -0.97 -15.72
CA VAL A 15 0.31 -0.12 -14.65
C VAL A 15 -0.54 1.14 -14.50
N VAL A 16 -0.80 1.84 -15.60
CA VAL A 16 -1.60 3.07 -15.57
C VAL A 16 -3.02 2.78 -15.10
N ALA A 17 -3.67 1.75 -15.64
CA ALA A 17 -5.00 1.33 -15.22
C ALA A 17 -5.03 0.97 -13.73
N HIS A 18 -3.99 0.28 -13.24
CA HIS A 18 -3.88 -0.04 -11.82
C HIS A 18 -3.65 1.19 -10.94
N LEU A 19 -2.90 2.19 -11.40
CA LEU A 19 -2.75 3.45 -10.65
C LEU A 19 -4.08 4.22 -10.55
N TYR A 20 -4.90 4.21 -11.62
CA TYR A 20 -6.27 4.77 -11.56
C TYR A 20 -7.12 4.03 -10.53
N PHE A 21 -7.07 2.70 -10.55
CA PHE A 21 -7.73 1.85 -9.58
C PHE A 21 -7.27 2.14 -8.13
N ALA A 22 -5.96 2.23 -7.90
CA ALA A 22 -5.39 2.51 -6.59
C ALA A 22 -5.82 3.89 -6.06
N ALA A 23 -5.86 4.91 -6.91
CA ALA A 23 -6.33 6.24 -6.54
C ALA A 23 -7.83 6.27 -6.20
N ALA A 24 -8.67 5.57 -6.97
CA ALA A 24 -10.12 5.56 -6.79
C ALA A 24 -10.58 4.73 -5.58
N GLU A 25 -10.05 3.51 -5.43
CA GLU A 25 -10.60 2.52 -4.50
C GLU A 25 -9.81 2.41 -3.19
N ILE A 26 -8.51 2.74 -3.22
CA ILE A 26 -7.63 2.61 -2.05
C ILE A 26 -7.34 3.99 -1.45
N GLY A 27 -6.99 4.94 -2.31
CA GLY A 27 -6.79 6.36 -1.99
C GLY A 27 -5.65 6.66 -1.02
N SER A 28 -5.04 5.65 -0.40
CA SER A 28 -4.01 5.75 0.64
C SER A 28 -2.85 4.79 0.40
N ALA A 29 -1.65 5.24 0.71
CA ALA A 29 -0.42 4.47 0.57
C ALA A 29 0.64 4.94 1.57
N ILE A 30 1.67 4.13 1.76
CA ILE A 30 2.88 4.48 2.48
C ILE A 30 3.98 4.68 1.44
N MET A 31 4.60 5.85 1.45
CA MET A 31 5.80 6.14 0.68
C MET A 31 7.03 5.96 1.56
N GLU A 32 7.93 5.08 1.15
CA GLU A 32 9.20 4.83 1.83
C GLU A 32 10.35 5.51 1.06
N ILE A 33 11.15 6.30 1.77
CA ILE A 33 12.36 6.97 1.24
C ILE A 33 13.49 6.78 2.25
N GLY A 34 14.48 5.97 1.92
CA GLY A 34 15.50 5.57 2.87
C GLY A 34 14.87 4.81 4.05
N SER A 35 15.06 5.29 5.28
CA SER A 35 14.43 4.74 6.49
C SER A 35 13.09 5.40 6.86
N LEU A 36 12.68 6.44 6.13
CA LEU A 36 11.48 7.21 6.44
C LEU A 36 10.25 6.56 5.79
N LYS A 37 9.18 6.42 6.57
CA LYS A 37 7.87 5.94 6.09
C LYS A 37 6.85 7.05 6.23
N ILE A 38 6.30 7.50 5.11
CA ILE A 38 5.38 8.63 5.04
C ILE A 38 4.01 8.11 4.64
N PRO A 39 3.02 8.10 5.55
CA PRO A 39 1.65 7.81 5.17
C PRO A 39 1.06 8.97 4.37
N GLY A 40 0.22 8.66 3.40
CA GLY A 40 -0.40 9.68 2.58
C GLY A 40 -1.46 9.16 1.61
N SER A 41 -1.87 10.02 0.71
CA SER A 41 -2.91 9.77 -0.28
C SER A 41 -2.40 9.88 -1.71
N LEU A 42 -2.90 9.00 -2.57
CA LEU A 42 -2.62 8.98 -4.00
C LEU A 42 -3.64 9.84 -4.73
N SER A 43 -3.17 10.72 -5.63
CA SER A 43 -4.05 11.41 -6.58
C SER A 43 -4.33 10.53 -7.80
N PHE A 44 -5.35 10.92 -8.56
CA PHE A 44 -5.51 10.37 -9.90
C PHE A 44 -4.25 10.59 -10.75
N PRO A 45 -3.86 9.58 -11.56
CA PRO A 45 -2.77 9.70 -12.52
C PRO A 45 -3.05 10.76 -13.60
N ASN A 46 -1.99 11.42 -14.04
CA ASN A 46 -1.97 12.28 -15.21
C ASN A 46 -1.15 11.58 -16.31
N ALA A 47 -1.83 11.07 -17.32
CA ALA A 47 -1.22 10.31 -18.41
C ALA A 47 -0.28 11.15 -19.30
N GLU A 48 -0.62 12.42 -19.55
CA GLU A 48 0.18 13.32 -20.39
C GLU A 48 1.58 13.56 -19.82
N SER A 49 1.65 13.74 -18.50
CA SER A 49 2.90 13.94 -17.78
C SER A 49 3.53 12.64 -17.26
N CYS A 50 2.87 11.49 -17.45
CA CYS A 50 3.25 10.20 -16.88
C CYS A 50 3.54 10.26 -15.37
N THR A 51 2.74 11.02 -14.63
CA THR A 51 2.93 11.24 -13.18
C THR A 51 1.63 11.15 -12.40
N PHE A 52 1.75 10.87 -11.10
CA PHE A 52 0.68 11.09 -10.12
C PHE A 52 1.22 11.92 -8.96
N SER A 53 0.33 12.47 -8.13
CA SER A 53 0.72 13.20 -6.92
C SER A 53 0.48 12.34 -5.69
N PHE A 54 1.40 12.42 -4.74
CA PHE A 54 1.26 11.87 -3.41
C PHE A 54 1.21 13.01 -2.40
N PHE A 55 0.25 12.95 -1.47
CA PHE A 55 0.04 13.96 -0.43
C PHE A 55 0.26 13.34 0.94
N SER A 56 1.17 13.91 1.74
CA SER A 56 1.42 13.41 3.10
C SER A 56 0.22 13.64 4.01
N HIS A 57 0.04 12.72 4.95
CA HIS A 57 -0.84 12.92 6.09
C HIS A 57 -0.02 13.53 7.23
N GLY A 58 -0.13 14.86 7.39
CA GLY A 58 0.58 15.61 8.44
C GLY A 58 1.94 16.13 8.00
N GLU A 59 2.66 16.72 8.95
CA GLU A 59 4.01 17.25 8.71
C GLU A 59 5.04 16.12 8.63
N VAL A 60 6.00 16.29 7.72
CA VAL A 60 7.07 15.32 7.49
C VAL A 60 8.41 15.98 7.78
N ASP A 61 9.09 15.48 8.82
CA ASP A 61 10.44 15.91 9.14
C ASP A 61 11.43 15.25 8.17
N LEU A 62 11.99 16.05 7.26
CA LEU A 62 13.02 15.63 6.30
C LEU A 62 14.44 15.97 6.75
N LYS A 63 14.66 16.43 7.99
CA LYS A 63 16.00 16.84 8.46
C LYS A 63 17.05 15.72 8.34
N ALA A 64 16.63 14.47 8.49
CA ALA A 64 17.52 13.31 8.41
C ALA A 64 17.73 12.76 6.98
N THR A 65 16.92 13.17 6.01
CA THR A 65 16.99 12.63 4.64
C THR A 65 16.63 13.72 3.64
N ALA A 66 17.63 14.25 2.95
CA ALA A 66 17.42 15.21 1.88
C ALA A 66 16.71 14.51 0.71
N VAL A 67 15.41 14.79 0.54
CA VAL A 67 14.64 14.29 -0.60
C VAL A 67 14.63 15.35 -1.68
N THR A 68 15.18 15.01 -2.84
CA THR A 68 15.25 15.88 -4.02
C THR A 68 14.55 15.25 -5.22
N PRO A 69 14.17 16.02 -6.24
CA PRO A 69 13.80 15.46 -7.54
C PRO A 69 14.87 14.48 -8.04
N GLY A 70 14.44 13.32 -8.54
CA GLY A 70 15.28 12.18 -8.89
C GLY A 70 15.44 11.14 -7.79
N SER A 71 15.00 11.42 -6.55
CA SER A 71 15.04 10.44 -5.46
C SER A 71 14.15 9.24 -5.77
N VAL A 72 14.69 8.05 -5.51
CA VAL A 72 13.96 6.79 -5.65
C VAL A 72 13.13 6.55 -4.40
N VAL A 73 11.87 6.18 -4.59
CA VAL A 73 10.89 5.96 -3.54
C VAL A 73 10.17 4.65 -3.76
N ARG A 74 9.80 3.99 -2.66
CA ARG A 74 8.96 2.80 -2.69
C ARG A 74 7.57 3.14 -2.20
N PHE A 75 6.56 2.59 -2.83
CA PHE A 75 5.19 2.68 -2.37
C PHE A 75 4.70 1.31 -1.93
N ASP A 76 3.96 1.28 -0.83
CA ASP A 76 3.26 0.11 -0.33
C ASP A 76 1.82 0.49 0.03
N TYR A 77 0.85 -0.29 -0.43
CA TYR A 77 -0.56 -0.11 -0.13
C TYR A 77 -1.32 -1.44 -0.15
N ASN A 78 -2.48 -1.48 0.50
CA ASN A 78 -3.24 -2.70 0.69
C ASN A 78 -4.66 -2.56 0.13
N GLN A 79 -5.14 -3.63 -0.51
CA GLN A 79 -6.55 -3.78 -0.88
C GLN A 79 -7.03 -5.13 -0.35
N GLY A 80 -7.86 -5.10 0.70
CA GLY A 80 -8.30 -6.34 1.35
C GLY A 80 -7.10 -7.14 1.88
N GLU A 81 -6.84 -8.30 1.27
CA GLU A 81 -5.72 -9.18 1.64
C GLU A 81 -4.52 -9.11 0.68
N SER A 82 -4.63 -8.35 -0.42
CA SER A 82 -3.53 -8.11 -1.35
C SER A 82 -2.70 -6.91 -0.88
N THR A 83 -1.39 -7.09 -0.86
CA THR A 83 -0.43 -5.98 -0.71
C THR A 83 0.17 -5.68 -2.07
N TYR A 84 0.22 -4.41 -2.43
CA TYR A 84 0.84 -3.94 -3.66
C TYR A 84 2.03 -3.08 -3.32
N SER A 85 3.09 -3.22 -4.12
CA SER A 85 4.30 -2.43 -3.98
C SER A 85 4.90 -2.04 -5.31
N PHE A 86 5.51 -0.86 -5.37
CA PHE A 86 6.27 -0.45 -6.55
C PHE A 86 7.39 0.52 -6.19
N ILE A 87 8.38 0.63 -7.07
CA ILE A 87 9.47 1.60 -6.98
C ILE A 87 9.26 2.64 -8.07
N SER A 88 9.43 3.90 -7.72
CA SER A 88 9.37 5.01 -8.67
C SER A 88 10.34 6.14 -8.27
N GLU A 89 10.31 7.22 -9.04
CA GLU A 89 11.15 8.40 -8.86
C GLU A 89 10.29 9.63 -8.60
N VAL A 90 10.76 10.48 -7.69
CA VAL A 90 10.21 11.81 -7.45
C VAL A 90 10.57 12.71 -8.63
N SER A 91 9.57 13.27 -9.32
CA SER A 91 9.82 14.26 -10.38
C SER A 91 9.87 15.69 -9.83
N ASP A 92 9.08 15.98 -8.81
CA ASP A 92 8.91 17.34 -8.27
C ASP A 92 8.40 17.28 -6.82
N ILE A 93 8.71 18.30 -6.04
CA ILE A 93 8.31 18.43 -4.63
C ILE A 93 7.79 19.84 -4.41
N SER A 94 6.54 19.95 -3.97
CA SER A 94 5.93 21.24 -3.67
C SER A 94 5.35 21.23 -2.26
N ASP A 95 5.64 22.29 -1.49
CA ASP A 95 5.04 22.51 -0.18
C ASP A 95 3.69 23.22 -0.37
N GLN A 96 2.59 22.56 -0.02
CA GLN A 96 1.25 23.12 -0.05
C GLN A 96 0.71 23.26 1.37
N GLN A 97 0.80 24.47 1.93
CA GLN A 97 0.29 24.83 3.25
C GLN A 97 0.83 23.89 4.36
N THR A 98 0.02 22.91 4.79
CA THR A 98 0.28 21.97 5.88
C THR A 98 0.67 20.56 5.40
N ARG A 99 0.66 20.31 4.08
CA ARG A 99 0.98 19.01 3.49
C ARG A 99 2.01 19.17 2.39
N ARG A 100 3.00 18.29 2.38
CA ARG A 100 3.94 18.19 1.27
C ARG A 100 3.31 17.33 0.17
N ARG A 101 3.41 17.83 -1.07
CA ARG A 101 3.00 17.13 -2.28
C ARG A 101 4.25 16.70 -3.04
N TRP A 102 4.34 15.41 -3.33
CA TRP A 102 5.36 14.85 -4.22
C TRP A 102 4.72 14.47 -5.52
N ARG A 103 5.28 14.92 -6.64
CA ARG A 103 4.93 14.42 -7.96
C ARG A 103 5.84 13.23 -8.25
N ILE A 104 5.23 12.09 -8.56
CA ILE A 104 5.90 10.80 -8.72
C ILE A 104 5.69 10.32 -10.14
N ARG A 105 6.75 9.82 -10.79
CA ARG A 105 6.65 9.21 -12.11
C ARG A 105 5.85 7.91 -12.05
N PHE A 106 5.29 7.47 -13.17
CA PHE A 106 4.73 6.12 -13.23
C PHE A 106 5.83 5.07 -13.01
N PRO A 107 5.58 4.05 -12.17
CA PRO A 107 6.53 2.96 -12.00
C PRO A 107 6.60 2.13 -13.28
N LYS A 108 7.70 1.41 -13.48
CA LYS A 108 7.81 0.46 -14.61
C LYS A 108 7.05 -0.84 -14.35
N ALA A 109 6.87 -1.19 -13.08
CA ALA A 109 6.17 -2.38 -12.68
C ALA A 109 5.52 -2.20 -11.32
N ILE A 110 4.39 -2.88 -11.12
CA ILE A 110 3.72 -2.99 -9.82
C ILE A 110 3.73 -4.45 -9.40
N GLU A 111 4.28 -4.69 -8.23
CA GLU A 111 4.29 -5.99 -7.58
C GLU A 111 2.99 -6.17 -6.81
N ARG A 112 2.35 -7.33 -6.99
CA ARG A 112 1.23 -7.80 -6.20
C ARG A 112 1.66 -9.00 -5.38
N ASN A 113 1.64 -8.83 -4.08
CA ASN A 113 1.93 -9.85 -3.09
C ASN A 113 0.64 -10.38 -2.46
N GLU A 114 0.29 -11.61 -2.81
CA GLU A 114 -0.78 -12.39 -2.17
C GLU A 114 -0.15 -13.47 -1.28
N ARG A 115 -0.01 -13.19 0.01
CA ARG A 115 0.59 -14.18 0.94
C ARG A 115 -0.37 -15.30 1.35
N ARG A 116 -1.59 -15.36 0.82
CA ARG A 116 -2.62 -16.31 1.27
C ARG A 116 -3.34 -17.01 0.14
N LEU A 117 -3.53 -18.31 0.34
CA LEU A 117 -4.26 -19.20 -0.57
C LEU A 117 -5.78 -19.19 -0.34
N VAL A 118 -6.26 -18.71 0.81
CA VAL A 118 -7.67 -18.82 1.24
C VAL A 118 -8.16 -17.53 1.86
N ARG A 119 -9.35 -17.09 1.43
CA ARG A 119 -10.08 -15.91 1.93
C ARG A 119 -10.40 -16.04 3.42
N ARG A 120 -10.16 -15.00 4.23
CA ARG A 120 -10.64 -14.98 5.62
C ARG A 120 -12.06 -14.44 5.72
N HIS A 121 -12.89 -15.16 6.46
CA HIS A 121 -14.17 -14.65 6.92
C HIS A 121 -13.96 -13.95 8.27
N ARG A 122 -14.39 -12.69 8.38
CA ARG A 122 -14.48 -12.03 9.68
C ARG A 122 -15.65 -12.64 10.43
N VAL A 123 -15.36 -13.31 11.55
CA VAL A 123 -16.40 -13.75 12.49
C VAL A 123 -16.74 -12.54 13.36
N PHE A 124 -17.94 -11.99 13.18
CA PHE A 124 -18.44 -10.95 14.07
C PHE A 124 -18.96 -11.63 15.33
N ALA A 125 -18.34 -11.33 16.47
CA ALA A 125 -18.84 -11.78 17.76
C ALA A 125 -20.21 -11.12 17.99
N ARG A 126 -21.29 -11.90 17.90
CA ARG A 126 -22.56 -11.53 18.50
C ARG A 126 -22.53 -11.96 19.96
N PRO A 127 -22.99 -11.13 20.92
CA PRO A 127 -23.19 -11.59 22.29
C PRO A 127 -24.04 -12.87 22.28
N GLY A 128 -23.54 -13.94 22.90
CA GLY A 128 -24.25 -15.23 23.01
C GLY A 128 -23.86 -16.35 22.04
N PHE A 129 -22.94 -16.13 21.09
CA PHE A 129 -22.39 -17.21 20.26
C PHE A 129 -21.00 -17.63 20.74
N GLN A 130 -20.89 -18.81 21.36
CA GLN A 130 -19.62 -19.48 21.63
C GLN A 130 -19.29 -20.46 20.49
N VAL A 131 -18.18 -20.23 19.80
CA VAL A 131 -17.66 -21.19 18.81
C VAL A 131 -16.87 -22.24 19.58
N ASN A 132 -17.46 -23.42 19.76
CA ASN A 132 -16.80 -24.54 20.42
C ASN A 132 -15.87 -25.24 19.42
N THR A 133 -14.56 -24.98 19.50
CA THR A 133 -13.53 -25.54 18.60
C THR A 133 -13.09 -26.96 18.98
N SER A 134 -13.80 -27.63 19.90
CA SER A 134 -13.43 -28.91 20.53
C SER A 134 -13.42 -30.15 19.62
N ARG A 135 -13.49 -30.01 18.29
CA ARG A 135 -13.28 -31.14 17.35
C ARG A 135 -11.84 -31.30 16.85
N VAL A 136 -10.90 -30.50 17.32
CA VAL A 136 -9.46 -30.80 17.17
C VAL A 136 -8.98 -31.36 18.50
N LYS A 137 -8.91 -32.69 18.61
CA LYS A 137 -8.16 -33.32 19.70
C LYS A 137 -6.73 -32.75 19.64
N ASP A 138 -6.25 -32.22 20.76
CA ASP A 138 -4.85 -31.82 21.02
C ASP A 138 -4.43 -30.35 20.79
N ARG A 139 -5.32 -29.35 20.85
CA ARG A 139 -4.87 -27.95 21.03
C ARG A 139 -5.62 -27.21 22.13
N ALA A 140 -4.84 -26.57 23.01
CA ALA A 140 -5.34 -25.70 24.07
C ALA A 140 -6.23 -24.59 23.47
N PRO A 141 -7.35 -24.24 24.13
CA PRO A 141 -8.21 -23.16 23.66
C PRO A 141 -7.40 -21.86 23.65
N LEU A 142 -7.42 -21.16 22.51
CA LEU A 142 -6.96 -19.78 22.43
C LEU A 142 -7.95 -18.94 23.25
N ALA A 143 -7.54 -18.54 24.44
CA ALA A 143 -8.27 -17.56 25.22
C ALA A 143 -8.29 -16.24 24.44
N LEU A 144 -9.48 -15.83 24.00
CA LEU A 144 -9.76 -14.45 23.64
C LEU A 144 -9.90 -13.71 24.97
N PHE A 145 -8.86 -13.00 25.38
CA PHE A 145 -8.99 -12.00 26.44
C PHE A 145 -9.59 -10.73 25.82
N ASP A 146 -10.48 -10.10 26.60
CA ASP A 146 -11.26 -8.90 26.27
C ASP A 146 -10.40 -7.72 25.76
#